data_AF-A0A2S7VKK1-F1
#
_entry.id   AF-A0A2S7VKK1-F1
#
_cell.length_a   1.000
_cell.length_b   1.000
_cell.length_c   1.000
_cell.angle_alpha   90.00
_cell.angle_beta   90.00
_cell.angle_gamma   90.00
#
_symmetry.space_group_name_H-M   'P 1'
#
loop_
_entity.id
_entity.type
_entity.pdbx_description
1 polymer ?
#
loop_
_entity_poly.entity_id
_entity_poly.type
_entity_poly.pdbx_seq_one_letter_code
_entity_poly.pdbx_strand_id
1 'polypeptide(L)'
;MSSSTTGKTTKLNWKLSLLLGLLTGCALGAGIQHYNNVPVTKAYSTLKSDYQSVVEQLDKEKLSVKQLTDEKVLLVESSNQKLEALNLQLDQQKIQLEQLTQQLVDIKKQQETTQKLVVTKKKLNKEVVALKTKTKQQKEVIDNSNVLFEQKSKTQHDLAVVQKQIATLSPEIKKAKKACAEFKSGNSWNWVSQKDCDNYEALQQKLNTLKTQESQLKQSLAALNKKINA
;
A
#
# COMPACT_ATOMS: atom_id res chain seq x y z
N MET A 1 -61.94 -25.24 42.94
CA MET A 1 -61.54 -26.67 42.96
C MET A 1 -61.51 -27.09 44.42
N SER A 2 -62.68 -27.41 44.99
CA SER A 2 -63.24 -28.77 45.14
C SER A 2 -62.41 -29.64 46.06
N SER A 3 -62.73 -29.52 47.35
CA SER A 3 -62.49 -30.53 48.38
C SER A 3 -63.45 -31.71 48.12
N SER A 4 -62.92 -32.94 48.04
CA SER A 4 -63.73 -34.15 48.01
C SER A 4 -63.25 -35.15 49.06
N THR A 5 -64.09 -35.23 50.08
CA THR A 5 -64.42 -36.26 51.05
C THR A 5 -64.16 -37.72 50.67
N THR A 6 -63.71 -38.54 51.63
CA THR A 6 -64.28 -39.83 52.12
C THR A 6 -63.18 -40.56 52.89
N GLY A 7 -63.37 -41.22 54.03
CA GLY A 7 -64.56 -41.74 54.69
C GLY A 7 -64.14 -43.06 55.36
N LYS A 8 -64.79 -43.38 56.49
CA LYS A 8 -65.13 -44.73 57.02
C LYS A 8 -64.94 -44.79 58.54
N THR A 9 -66.09 -44.74 59.20
CA THR A 9 -66.36 -45.14 60.57
C THR A 9 -66.25 -46.66 60.70
N THR A 10 -65.29 -47.13 61.48
CA THR A 10 -65.13 -48.55 61.80
C THR A 10 -65.80 -48.82 63.14
N LYS A 11 -66.87 -49.62 63.14
CA LYS A 11 -67.49 -50.16 64.35
C LYS A 11 -66.47 -51.04 65.07
N LEU A 12 -65.85 -50.50 66.12
CA LEU A 12 -64.84 -51.22 66.89
C LEU A 12 -65.51 -52.11 67.95
N ASN A 13 -65.24 -53.40 67.81
CA ASN A 13 -65.72 -54.50 68.63
C ASN A 13 -65.33 -54.27 70.11
N TRP A 14 -66.29 -54.13 71.02
CA TRP A 14 -66.04 -53.80 72.45
C TRP A 14 -65.15 -54.84 73.16
N LYS A 15 -65.12 -56.08 72.68
CA LYS A 15 -64.20 -57.13 73.16
C LYS A 15 -62.73 -56.87 72.79
N LEU A 16 -62.46 -56.14 71.70
CA LEU A 16 -61.11 -55.69 71.34
C LEU A 16 -60.66 -54.51 72.21
N SER A 17 -61.58 -53.64 72.62
CA SER A 17 -61.28 -52.51 73.50
C SER A 17 -60.89 -52.97 74.91
N LEU A 18 -61.50 -54.05 75.41
CA LEU A 18 -61.17 -54.65 76.70
C LEU A 18 -59.81 -55.39 76.69
N LEU A 19 -59.44 -56.01 75.57
CA LEU A 19 -58.11 -56.64 75.41
C LEU A 19 -56.99 -55.62 75.19
N LEU A 20 -57.23 -54.53 74.44
CA LEU A 20 -56.26 -53.44 74.30
C LEU A 20 -56.13 -52.60 75.58
N GLY A 21 -57.22 -52.44 76.35
CA GLY A 21 -57.19 -51.77 77.66
C GLY A 21 -56.44 -52.56 78.72
N LEU A 22 -56.53 -53.89 78.71
CA LEU A 22 -55.82 -54.74 79.68
C LEU A 22 -54.33 -54.91 79.34
N LEU A 23 -53.96 -54.93 78.04
CA LEU A 23 -52.55 -54.94 77.61
C LEU A 23 -51.83 -53.60 77.85
N THR A 24 -52.53 -52.46 77.72
CA THR A 24 -51.95 -51.14 78.03
C THR A 24 -52.00 -50.81 79.53
N GLY A 25 -52.99 -51.33 80.26
CA GLY A 25 -53.09 -51.17 81.72
C GLY A 25 -52.06 -51.99 82.51
N CYS A 26 -51.75 -53.22 82.08
CA CYS A 26 -50.78 -54.06 82.79
C CYS A 26 -49.31 -53.64 82.58
N ALA A 27 -48.97 -53.01 81.45
CA ALA A 27 -47.61 -52.52 81.21
C ALA A 27 -47.23 -51.30 82.08
N LEU A 28 -48.21 -50.47 82.44
CA LEU A 28 -48.00 -49.30 83.32
C LEU A 28 -48.18 -49.65 84.81
N GLY A 29 -48.95 -50.69 85.16
CA GLY A 29 -49.16 -51.13 86.55
C GLY A 29 -48.02 -51.97 87.13
N ALA A 30 -47.37 -52.83 86.32
CA ALA A 30 -46.28 -53.69 86.79
C ALA A 30 -44.92 -52.97 86.90
N GLY A 31 -44.77 -51.79 86.29
CA GLY A 31 -43.55 -50.98 86.39
C GLY A 31 -43.42 -50.21 87.71
N ILE A 32 -44.55 -49.87 88.36
CA ILE A 32 -44.53 -49.01 89.55
C ILE A 32 -44.03 -49.76 90.80
N GLN A 33 -44.25 -51.08 90.88
CA GLN A 33 -43.76 -51.88 92.01
C GLN A 33 -42.32 -52.41 91.83
N HIS A 34 -41.78 -52.43 90.60
CA HIS A 34 -40.39 -52.86 90.36
C HIS A 34 -39.36 -51.70 90.32
N TYR A 35 -39.82 -50.45 90.18
CA TYR A 35 -38.98 -49.24 90.17
C TYR A 35 -38.53 -48.74 91.55
N ASN A 36 -38.98 -49.37 92.65
CA ASN A 36 -38.59 -48.97 94.00
C ASN A 36 -37.21 -49.51 94.45
N ASN A 37 -36.47 -50.20 93.57
CA ASN A 37 -35.14 -50.77 93.88
C ASN A 37 -34.10 -50.55 92.76
N VAL A 38 -34.22 -49.48 91.98
CA VAL A 38 -33.11 -48.97 91.16
C VAL A 38 -32.75 -47.59 91.71
N PRO A 39 -31.52 -47.37 92.20
CA PRO A 39 -31.16 -46.07 92.76
C PRO A 39 -31.29 -45.02 91.67
N VAL A 40 -32.26 -44.11 91.84
CA VAL A 40 -32.60 -42.97 90.96
C VAL A 40 -31.36 -42.16 90.55
N THR A 41 -30.28 -42.25 91.33
CA THR A 41 -28.97 -41.67 91.04
C THR A 41 -28.29 -42.24 89.79
N LYS A 42 -28.40 -43.55 89.52
CA LYS A 42 -27.72 -44.18 88.36
C LYS A 42 -28.40 -43.82 87.04
N ALA A 43 -29.73 -43.92 86.95
CA ALA A 43 -30.48 -43.58 85.75
C ALA A 43 -30.40 -42.08 85.39
N TYR A 44 -30.36 -41.20 86.42
CA TYR A 44 -30.13 -39.77 86.21
C TYR A 44 -28.70 -39.48 85.75
N SER A 45 -27.70 -40.19 86.30
CA SER A 45 -26.30 -40.03 85.88
C SER A 45 -26.06 -40.49 84.44
N THR A 46 -26.70 -41.58 83.99
CA THR A 46 -26.59 -42.05 82.60
C THR A 46 -27.29 -41.08 81.64
N LEU A 47 -28.47 -40.57 81.98
CA LEU A 47 -29.16 -39.59 81.15
C LEU A 47 -28.38 -38.27 81.02
N LYS A 48 -27.71 -37.83 82.10
CA LYS A 48 -26.84 -36.66 82.06
C LYS A 48 -25.61 -36.88 81.19
N SER A 49 -25.00 -38.07 81.26
CA SER A 49 -23.89 -38.48 80.40
C SER A 49 -24.30 -38.53 78.93
N ASP A 50 -25.47 -39.10 78.63
CA ASP A 50 -26.01 -39.19 77.28
C ASP A 50 -26.31 -37.79 76.73
N TYR A 51 -26.93 -36.91 77.53
CA TYR A 51 -27.17 -35.52 77.14
C TYR A 51 -25.87 -34.76 76.86
N GLN A 52 -24.85 -34.92 77.71
CA GLN A 52 -23.52 -34.34 77.46
C GLN A 52 -22.90 -34.88 76.18
N SER A 53 -23.02 -36.19 75.91
CA SER A 53 -22.50 -36.79 74.67
C SER A 53 -23.20 -36.29 73.40
N VAL A 54 -24.52 -36.06 73.47
CA VAL A 54 -25.31 -35.52 72.36
C VAL A 54 -24.97 -34.04 72.13
N VAL A 55 -24.80 -33.26 73.20
CA VAL A 55 -24.36 -31.86 73.09
C VAL A 55 -22.96 -31.78 72.47
N GLU A 56 -22.03 -32.63 72.89
CA GLU A 56 -20.68 -32.69 72.30
C GLU A 56 -20.70 -33.11 70.82
N GLN A 57 -21.57 -34.06 70.43
CA GLN A 57 -21.73 -34.44 69.03
C GLN A 57 -22.34 -33.31 68.19
N LEU A 58 -23.32 -32.60 68.74
CA LEU A 58 -24.00 -31.49 68.06
C LEU A 58 -23.07 -30.27 67.91
N ASP A 59 -22.19 -30.02 68.87
CA ASP A 59 -21.16 -28.99 68.76
C ASP A 59 -20.08 -29.38 67.73
N LYS A 60 -19.70 -30.66 67.65
CA LYS A 60 -18.81 -31.18 66.60
C LYS A 60 -19.42 -31.06 65.20
N GLU A 61 -20.70 -31.40 65.03
CA GLU A 61 -21.40 -31.23 63.75
C GLU A 61 -21.58 -29.76 63.38
N LYS A 62 -21.87 -28.87 64.33
CA LYS A 62 -21.92 -27.43 64.05
C LYS A 62 -20.56 -26.89 63.60
N LEU A 63 -19.46 -27.37 64.20
CA LEU A 63 -18.11 -27.00 63.79
C LEU A 63 -17.78 -27.52 62.39
N SER A 64 -18.13 -28.76 62.06
CA SER A 64 -17.87 -29.32 60.72
C SER A 64 -18.72 -28.64 59.64
N VAL A 65 -19.99 -28.32 59.92
CA VAL A 65 -20.86 -27.57 59.00
C VAL A 65 -20.35 -26.15 58.78
N LYS A 66 -19.88 -25.47 59.83
CA LYS A 66 -19.24 -24.15 59.68
C LYS A 66 -17.99 -24.22 58.81
N GLN A 67 -17.10 -25.18 59.07
CA GLN A 67 -15.89 -25.37 58.27
C GLN A 67 -16.20 -25.64 56.79
N LEU A 68 -17.17 -26.51 56.50
CA LEU A 68 -17.60 -26.79 55.13
C LEU A 68 -18.25 -25.57 54.47
N THR A 69 -19.01 -24.78 55.22
CA THR A 69 -19.63 -23.54 54.70
C THR A 69 -18.56 -22.52 54.37
N ASP A 70 -17.59 -22.30 55.25
CA ASP A 70 -16.49 -21.37 55.05
C ASP A 70 -15.61 -21.79 53.85
N GLU A 71 -15.32 -23.09 53.71
CA GLU A 71 -14.57 -23.63 52.56
C GLU A 71 -15.34 -23.44 51.24
N LYS A 72 -16.65 -23.67 51.23
CA LYS A 72 -17.49 -23.46 50.03
C LYS A 72 -17.59 -21.98 49.67
N VAL A 73 -17.71 -21.09 50.66
CA VAL A 73 -17.72 -19.64 50.43
C VAL A 73 -16.39 -19.19 49.83
N LEU A 74 -15.26 -19.62 50.38
CA LEU A 74 -13.93 -19.34 49.83
C LEU A 74 -13.74 -19.88 48.42
N LEU A 75 -14.25 -21.08 48.13
CA LEU A 75 -14.17 -21.69 46.79
C LEU A 75 -15.00 -20.91 45.76
N VAL A 76 -16.22 -20.49 46.13
CA VAL A 76 -17.10 -19.68 45.28
C VAL A 76 -16.48 -18.32 45.02
N GLU A 77 -15.92 -17.68 46.05
CA GLU A 77 -15.26 -16.39 45.93
C GLU A 77 -14.01 -16.47 45.04
N SER A 78 -13.17 -17.48 45.22
CA SER A 78 -12.01 -17.73 44.34
C SER A 78 -12.43 -18.02 42.90
N SER A 79 -13.52 -18.76 42.69
CA SER A 79 -14.05 -19.04 41.35
C SER A 79 -14.59 -17.77 40.69
N ASN A 80 -15.31 -16.93 41.42
CA ASN A 80 -15.81 -15.66 40.92
C ASN A 80 -14.66 -14.70 40.54
N GLN A 81 -13.62 -14.60 41.37
CA GLN A 81 -12.42 -13.82 41.05
C GLN A 81 -11.72 -14.32 39.78
N LYS A 82 -11.63 -15.64 39.58
CA LYS A 82 -11.08 -16.23 38.34
C LYS A 82 -11.93 -15.94 37.12
N LEU A 83 -13.25 -15.99 37.25
CA LEU A 83 -14.18 -15.65 36.17
C LEU A 83 -14.12 -14.17 35.80
N GLU A 84 -14.02 -13.29 36.79
CA GLU A 84 -13.84 -11.85 36.58
C GLU A 84 -12.52 -11.55 35.88
N ALA A 85 -11.42 -12.18 36.32
CA ALA A 85 -10.12 -12.06 35.68
C ALA A 85 -10.13 -12.57 34.23
N LEU A 86 -10.81 -13.69 33.95
CA LEU A 86 -10.97 -14.23 32.59
C LEU A 86 -11.80 -13.31 31.70
N ASN A 87 -12.91 -12.77 32.20
CA ASN A 87 -13.72 -11.81 31.45
C ASN A 87 -12.91 -10.55 31.11
N LEU A 88 -12.11 -10.05 32.05
CA LEU A 88 -11.27 -8.88 31.86
C LEU A 88 -10.17 -9.15 30.82
N GLN A 89 -9.57 -10.34 30.81
CA GLN A 89 -8.64 -10.76 29.76
C GLN A 89 -9.31 -10.90 28.40
N LEU A 90 -10.53 -11.44 28.35
CA LEU A 90 -11.29 -11.64 27.12
C LEU A 90 -11.68 -10.29 26.49
N ASP A 91 -12.09 -9.33 27.31
CA ASP A 91 -12.38 -7.96 26.86
C ASP A 91 -11.10 -7.24 26.38
N GLN A 92 -9.98 -7.42 27.07
CA GLN A 92 -8.69 -6.92 26.58
C GLN A 92 -8.30 -7.53 25.22
N GLN A 93 -8.49 -8.84 25.05
CA GLN A 93 -8.21 -9.52 23.78
C GLN A 93 -9.13 -9.07 22.65
N LYS A 94 -10.42 -8.80 22.93
CA LYS A 94 -11.34 -8.23 21.94
C LYS A 94 -10.88 -6.85 21.48
N ILE A 95 -10.51 -5.97 22.42
CA ILE A 95 -9.99 -4.64 22.10
C ILE A 95 -8.72 -4.74 21.25
N GLN A 96 -7.80 -5.66 21.60
CA GLN A 96 -6.59 -5.89 20.81
C GLN A 96 -6.89 -6.42 19.41
N LEU A 97 -7.86 -7.34 19.26
CA LEU A 97 -8.28 -7.85 17.96
C LEU A 97 -8.93 -6.77 17.10
N GLU A 98 -9.76 -5.90 17.68
CA GLU A 98 -10.34 -4.76 16.97
C GLU A 98 -9.25 -3.78 16.51
N GLN A 99 -8.29 -3.47 17.38
CA GLN A 99 -7.14 -2.63 17.02
C GLN A 99 -6.30 -3.24 15.90
N LEU A 100 -5.98 -4.53 15.98
CA LEU A 100 -5.24 -5.24 14.93
C LEU A 100 -6.02 -5.26 13.61
N THR A 101 -7.33 -5.46 13.66
CA THR A 101 -8.19 -5.44 12.48
C THR A 101 -8.17 -4.05 11.84
N GLN A 102 -8.25 -2.99 12.64
CA GLN A 102 -8.17 -1.62 12.15
C GLN A 102 -6.81 -1.31 11.51
N GLN A 103 -5.72 -1.74 12.16
CA GLN A 103 -4.36 -1.61 11.60
C GLN A 103 -4.21 -2.34 10.27
N LEU A 104 -4.78 -3.54 10.12
CA LEU A 104 -4.76 -4.27 8.85
C LEU A 104 -5.53 -3.54 7.74
N VAL A 105 -6.66 -2.92 8.07
CA VAL A 105 -7.42 -2.09 7.11
C VAL A 105 -6.60 -0.88 6.67
N ASP A 106 -5.92 -0.20 7.59
CA ASP A 106 -5.10 0.97 7.27
C ASP A 106 -3.85 0.61 6.46
N ILE A 107 -3.17 -0.50 6.82
CA ILE A 107 -2.06 -1.04 6.04
C ILE A 107 -2.51 -1.39 4.61
N LYS A 108 -3.69 -2.01 4.46
CA LYS A 108 -4.23 -2.35 3.13
C LYS A 108 -4.52 -1.09 2.29
N LYS A 109 -5.10 -0.05 2.89
CA LYS A 109 -5.29 1.25 2.23
C LYS A 109 -3.96 1.90 1.84
N GLN A 110 -2.95 1.82 2.70
CA GLN A 110 -1.61 2.35 2.42
C GLN A 110 -0.91 1.58 1.29
N GLN A 111 -1.10 0.27 1.21
CA GLN A 111 -0.60 -0.55 0.11
C GLN A 111 -1.26 -0.17 -1.22
N GLU A 112 -2.60 -0.01 -1.25
CA GLU A 112 -3.34 0.39 -2.45
C GLU A 112 -2.92 1.78 -2.95
N THR A 113 -2.78 2.74 -2.04
CA THR A 113 -2.29 4.09 -2.39
C THR A 113 -0.85 4.03 -2.93
N THR A 114 0.04 3.29 -2.28
CA THR A 114 1.42 3.10 -2.75
C THR A 114 1.47 2.46 -4.14
N GLN A 115 0.66 1.44 -4.41
CA GLN A 115 0.57 0.83 -5.75
C GLN A 115 0.09 1.83 -6.81
N LYS A 116 -0.94 2.64 -6.50
CA LYS A 116 -1.41 3.71 -7.39
C LYS A 116 -0.28 4.73 -7.68
N LEU A 117 0.46 5.16 -6.66
CA LEU A 117 1.60 6.06 -6.83
C LEU A 117 2.70 5.45 -7.72
N VAL A 118 3.02 4.17 -7.55
CA VAL A 118 4.02 3.47 -8.39
C VAL A 118 3.58 3.41 -9.85
N VAL A 119 2.31 3.11 -10.12
CA VAL A 119 1.76 3.09 -11.49
C VAL A 119 1.81 4.49 -12.10
N THR A 120 1.40 5.53 -11.37
CA THR A 120 1.47 6.92 -11.83
C THR A 120 2.91 7.35 -12.11
N LYS A 121 3.86 7.02 -11.23
CA LYS A 121 5.29 7.30 -11.44
C LYS A 121 5.84 6.60 -12.69
N LYS A 122 5.44 5.34 -12.93
CA LYS A 122 5.84 4.62 -14.15
C LYS A 122 5.25 5.25 -15.42
N LYS A 123 4.00 5.71 -15.40
CA LYS A 123 3.38 6.43 -16.53
C LYS A 123 4.11 7.75 -16.80
N LEU A 124 4.35 8.55 -15.75
CA LEU A 124 5.05 9.83 -15.86
C LEU A 124 6.48 9.63 -16.39
N ASN A 125 7.21 8.61 -15.93
CA ASN A 125 8.53 8.30 -16.46
C ASN A 125 8.50 7.96 -17.96
N LYS A 126 7.50 7.20 -18.42
CA LYS A 126 7.33 6.92 -19.86
C LYS A 126 7.06 8.18 -20.66
N GLU A 127 6.20 9.07 -20.17
CA GLU A 127 5.92 10.35 -20.81
C GLU A 127 7.17 11.23 -20.84
N VAL A 128 7.92 11.34 -19.75
CA VAL A 128 9.18 12.10 -19.70
C VAL A 128 10.21 11.55 -20.68
N VAL A 129 10.35 10.23 -20.80
CA VAL A 129 11.24 9.62 -21.79
C VAL A 129 10.76 9.92 -23.21
N ALA A 130 9.47 9.80 -23.50
CA ALA A 130 8.90 10.12 -24.80
C ALA A 130 9.08 11.61 -25.16
N LEU A 131 8.86 12.52 -24.21
CA LEU A 131 9.09 13.95 -24.37
C LEU A 131 10.57 14.22 -24.64
N LYS A 132 11.50 13.67 -23.85
CA LYS A 132 12.93 13.83 -24.08
C LYS A 132 13.37 13.34 -25.46
N THR A 133 12.83 12.21 -25.92
CA THR A 133 13.11 11.70 -27.27
C THR A 133 12.58 12.64 -28.34
N LYS A 134 11.34 13.14 -28.21
CA LYS A 134 10.77 14.12 -29.13
C LYS A 134 11.57 15.42 -29.14
N THR A 135 11.99 15.93 -27.99
CA THR A 135 12.83 17.13 -27.88
C THR A 135 14.20 16.92 -28.53
N LYS A 136 14.82 15.75 -28.37
CA LYS A 136 16.07 15.42 -29.06
C LYS A 136 15.90 15.39 -30.58
N GLN A 137 14.84 14.74 -31.08
CA GLN A 137 14.52 14.70 -32.51
C GLN A 137 14.25 16.11 -33.07
N GLN A 138 13.47 16.92 -32.35
CA GLN A 138 13.21 18.31 -32.75
C GLN A 138 14.48 19.14 -32.75
N LYS A 139 15.36 18.97 -31.74
CA LYS A 139 16.66 19.65 -31.69
C LYS A 139 17.54 19.25 -32.88
N GLU A 140 17.63 17.96 -33.20
CA GLU A 140 18.41 17.48 -34.34
C GLU A 140 17.90 18.05 -35.67
N VAL A 141 16.57 18.09 -35.87
CA VAL A 141 15.97 18.69 -37.07
C VAL A 141 16.27 20.20 -37.16
N ILE A 142 16.15 20.93 -36.04
CA ILE A 142 16.46 22.37 -36.00
C ILE A 142 17.95 22.62 -36.25
N ASP A 143 18.84 21.87 -35.62
CA ASP A 143 20.29 22.01 -35.77
C ASP A 143 20.70 21.70 -37.24
N ASN A 144 20.16 20.63 -37.83
CA ASN A 144 20.38 20.29 -39.25
C ASN A 144 19.85 21.38 -40.20
N SER A 145 18.67 21.94 -39.89
CA SER A 145 18.07 23.04 -40.65
C SER A 145 18.95 24.29 -40.62
N ASN A 146 19.43 24.69 -39.44
CA ASN A 146 20.33 25.82 -39.26
C ASN A 146 21.63 25.66 -40.07
N VAL A 147 22.24 24.47 -40.04
CA VAL A 147 23.44 24.15 -40.83
C VAL A 147 23.17 24.30 -42.33
N LEU A 148 22.03 23.78 -42.83
CA LEU A 148 21.66 23.91 -44.24
C LEU A 148 21.43 25.37 -44.65
N PHE A 149 20.79 26.18 -43.80
CA PHE A 149 20.58 27.61 -44.05
C PHE A 149 21.88 28.41 -44.03
N GLU A 150 22.80 28.11 -43.11
CA GLU A 150 24.12 28.73 -43.07
C GLU A 150 24.93 28.39 -44.32
N GLN A 151 24.93 27.13 -44.75
CA GLN A 151 25.56 26.70 -46.00
C GLN A 151 24.96 27.39 -47.23
N LYS A 152 23.63 27.54 -47.27
CA LYS A 152 22.95 28.26 -48.35
C LYS A 152 23.38 29.73 -48.39
N SER A 153 23.44 30.40 -47.24
CA SER A 153 23.86 31.79 -47.15
C SER A 153 25.31 31.98 -47.61
N LYS A 154 26.24 31.12 -47.16
CA LYS A 154 27.64 31.13 -47.63
C LYS A 154 27.74 30.91 -49.14
N THR A 155 27.04 29.91 -49.67
CA THR A 155 27.04 29.62 -51.11
C THR A 155 26.46 30.78 -51.94
N GLN A 156 25.42 31.45 -51.44
CA GLN A 156 24.85 32.66 -52.07
C GLN A 156 25.83 33.82 -52.08
N HIS A 157 26.54 34.04 -50.97
CA HIS A 157 27.58 35.06 -50.87
C HIS A 157 28.71 34.78 -51.86
N ASP A 158 29.24 33.55 -51.88
CA ASP A 158 30.33 33.15 -52.77
C ASP A 158 29.92 33.28 -54.25
N LEU A 159 28.67 32.95 -54.57
CA LEU A 159 28.12 33.14 -55.91
C LEU A 159 28.11 34.63 -56.30
N ALA A 160 27.68 35.51 -55.40
CA ALA A 160 27.68 36.96 -55.66
C ALA A 160 29.12 37.51 -55.85
N VAL A 161 30.09 37.00 -55.09
CA VAL A 161 31.51 37.37 -55.24
C VAL A 161 32.05 36.93 -56.59
N VAL A 162 31.82 35.67 -57.00
CA VAL A 162 32.26 35.15 -58.30
C VAL A 162 31.60 35.90 -59.46
N GLN A 163 30.30 36.19 -59.36
CA GLN A 163 29.59 36.99 -60.36
C GLN A 163 30.15 38.40 -60.49
N LYS A 164 30.51 39.03 -59.37
CA LYS A 164 31.17 40.34 -59.38
C LYS A 164 32.54 40.26 -60.05
N GLN A 165 33.35 39.24 -59.75
CA GLN A 165 34.65 39.03 -60.40
C GLN A 165 34.52 38.81 -61.91
N ILE A 166 33.52 38.04 -62.37
CA ILE A 166 33.21 37.86 -63.79
C ILE A 166 32.83 39.20 -64.44
N ALA A 167 31.98 39.99 -63.78
CA ALA A 167 31.56 41.30 -64.26
C ALA A 167 32.74 42.28 -64.38
N THR A 168 33.72 42.22 -63.45
CA THR A 168 34.94 43.02 -63.50
C THR A 168 35.94 42.54 -64.54
N LEU A 169 36.11 41.23 -64.75
CA LEU A 169 37.02 40.69 -65.77
C LEU A 169 36.51 40.91 -67.20
N SER A 170 35.20 40.92 -67.41
CA SER A 170 34.58 41.07 -68.73
C SER A 170 35.08 42.29 -69.54
N PRO A 171 35.13 43.51 -68.99
CA PRO A 171 35.70 44.66 -69.70
C PRO A 171 37.22 44.54 -69.93
N GLU A 172 37.97 43.94 -69.00
CA GLU A 172 39.42 43.74 -69.15
C GLU A 172 39.74 42.79 -70.31
N ILE A 173 39.00 41.69 -70.42
CA ILE A 173 39.11 40.75 -71.54
C ILE A 173 38.78 41.43 -72.86
N LYS A 174 37.75 42.29 -72.91
CA LYS A 174 37.42 43.05 -74.12
C LYS A 174 38.55 43.99 -74.53
N LYS A 175 39.23 44.64 -73.57
CA LYS A 175 40.40 45.49 -73.84
C LYS A 175 41.58 44.65 -74.35
N ALA A 176 41.93 43.56 -73.67
CA ALA A 176 43.01 42.65 -74.08
C ALA A 176 42.75 42.02 -75.46
N LYS A 177 41.48 41.69 -75.77
CA LYS A 177 41.08 41.18 -77.09
C LYS A 177 41.33 42.19 -78.20
N LYS A 178 41.03 43.47 -77.98
CA LYS A 178 41.30 44.55 -78.94
C LYS A 178 42.81 44.71 -79.18
N ALA A 179 43.60 44.76 -78.10
CA ALA A 179 45.06 44.87 -78.20
C ALA A 179 45.69 43.68 -78.97
N CYS A 180 45.25 42.45 -78.69
CA CYS A 180 45.73 41.28 -79.43
C CYS A 180 45.26 41.27 -80.90
N ALA A 181 44.05 41.76 -81.20
CA ALA A 181 43.56 41.89 -82.58
C ALA A 181 44.36 42.94 -83.37
N GLU A 182 44.69 44.08 -82.75
CA GLU A 182 45.54 45.12 -83.33
C GLU A 182 46.94 44.57 -83.65
N PHE A 183 47.57 43.85 -82.72
CA PHE A 183 48.85 43.17 -82.95
C PHE A 183 48.79 42.17 -84.12
N LYS A 184 47.77 41.30 -84.14
CA LYS A 184 47.59 40.30 -85.22
C LYS A 184 47.30 40.91 -86.59
N SER A 185 46.69 42.09 -86.63
CA SER A 185 46.38 42.79 -87.89
C SER A 185 47.59 43.45 -88.55
N GLY A 186 48.74 43.55 -87.86
CA GLY A 186 49.97 44.16 -88.40
C GLY A 186 49.88 45.66 -88.67
N ASN A 187 48.77 46.31 -88.31
CA ASN A 187 48.44 47.70 -88.67
C ASN A 187 48.62 48.70 -87.50
N SER A 188 49.25 48.30 -86.39
CA SER A 188 49.24 49.13 -85.18
C SER A 188 50.37 50.18 -85.18
N TRP A 189 49.98 51.46 -85.18
CA TRP A 189 50.82 52.58 -84.69
C TRP A 189 51.00 52.56 -83.16
N ASN A 190 50.29 51.67 -82.47
CA ASN A 190 50.26 51.51 -81.03
C ASN A 190 51.32 50.47 -80.57
N TRP A 191 51.90 50.63 -79.39
CA TRP A 191 52.96 49.75 -78.85
C TRP A 191 52.39 48.43 -78.30
N VAL A 192 51.76 47.60 -79.16
CA VAL A 192 51.19 46.29 -78.82
C VAL A 192 52.13 45.15 -79.21
N SER A 193 52.10 44.05 -78.45
CA SER A 193 53.06 42.95 -78.57
C SER A 193 52.42 41.57 -78.39
N GLN A 194 53.18 40.51 -78.65
CA GLN A 194 52.79 39.12 -78.36
C GLN A 194 52.31 38.94 -76.91
N LYS A 195 52.88 39.71 -75.96
CA LYS A 195 52.51 39.69 -74.54
C LYS A 195 51.07 40.10 -74.27
N ASP A 196 50.45 40.89 -75.16
CA ASP A 196 49.03 41.27 -75.08
C ASP A 196 48.11 40.11 -75.46
N CYS A 197 48.53 39.26 -76.41
CA CYS A 197 47.83 38.02 -76.72
C CYS A 197 47.94 36.99 -75.60
N ASP A 198 49.13 36.85 -74.99
CA ASP A 198 49.33 35.96 -73.84
C ASP A 198 48.48 36.43 -72.63
N ASN A 199 48.38 37.75 -72.41
CA ASN A 199 47.51 38.33 -71.39
C ASN A 199 46.03 38.07 -71.67
N TYR A 200 45.58 38.19 -72.92
CA TYR A 200 44.20 37.84 -73.30
C TYR A 200 43.88 36.37 -73.00
N GLU A 201 44.79 35.45 -73.36
CA GLU A 201 44.61 34.02 -73.08
C GLU A 201 44.57 33.73 -71.58
N ALA A 202 45.46 34.35 -70.80
CA ALA A 202 45.46 34.22 -69.34
C ALA A 202 44.15 34.75 -68.71
N LEU A 203 43.64 35.90 -69.15
CA LEU A 203 42.36 36.42 -68.69
C LEU A 203 41.18 35.54 -69.11
N GLN A 204 41.23 34.95 -70.31
CA GLN A 204 40.22 34.02 -70.80
C GLN A 204 40.19 32.72 -69.97
N GLN A 205 41.36 32.18 -69.60
CA GLN A 205 41.46 31.03 -68.70
C GLN A 205 40.90 31.35 -67.31
N LYS A 206 41.20 32.53 -66.77
CA LYS A 206 40.61 33.00 -65.50
C LYS A 206 39.08 33.10 -65.59
N LEU A 207 38.54 33.66 -66.67
CA LEU A 207 37.10 33.73 -66.88
C LEU A 207 36.45 32.35 -66.95
N ASN A 208 37.06 31.40 -67.68
CA ASN A 208 36.55 30.04 -67.77
C ASN A 208 36.55 29.35 -66.41
N THR A 209 37.61 29.53 -65.62
CA THR A 209 37.69 29.01 -64.24
C THR A 209 36.58 29.58 -63.36
N LEU A 210 36.38 30.91 -63.40
CA LEU A 210 35.31 31.58 -62.64
C LEU A 210 33.91 31.15 -63.10
N LYS A 211 33.68 30.95 -64.40
CA LYS A 211 32.41 30.43 -64.91
C LYS A 211 32.13 28.99 -64.48
N THR A 212 33.17 28.13 -64.46
CA THR A 212 33.04 26.78 -63.92
C THR A 212 32.70 26.83 -62.43
N GLN A 213 33.38 27.69 -61.66
CA GLN A 213 33.08 27.91 -60.24
C GLN A 213 31.65 28.44 -60.03
N GLU A 214 31.19 29.39 -60.85
CA GLU A 214 29.82 29.90 -60.81
C GLU A 214 28.80 28.77 -61.06
N SER A 215 29.06 27.92 -62.05
CA SER A 215 28.20 26.76 -62.37
C SER A 215 28.13 25.77 -61.21
N GLN A 216 29.27 25.44 -60.60
CA GLN A 216 29.35 24.57 -59.43
C GLN A 216 28.60 25.14 -58.23
N LEU A 217 28.77 26.44 -57.94
CA LEU A 217 28.06 27.12 -56.86
C LEU A 217 26.54 27.13 -57.10
N LYS A 218 26.09 27.38 -58.34
CA LYS A 218 24.65 27.28 -58.70
C LYS A 218 24.12 25.86 -58.50
N GLN A 219 24.87 24.83 -58.89
CA GLN A 219 24.48 23.44 -58.70
C GLN A 219 24.41 23.06 -57.22
N SER A 220 25.40 23.49 -56.42
CA SER A 220 25.41 23.31 -54.97
C SER A 220 24.20 23.98 -54.30
N LEU A 221 23.88 25.21 -54.71
CA LEU A 221 22.73 25.96 -54.21
C LEU A 221 21.39 25.30 -54.57
N ALA A 222 21.26 24.76 -55.79
CA ALA A 222 20.10 23.96 -56.19
C ALA A 222 19.97 22.67 -55.35
N ALA A 223 21.08 21.98 -55.09
CA ALA A 223 21.10 20.79 -54.23
C ALA A 223 20.73 21.12 -52.78
N LEU A 224 21.23 22.24 -52.23
CA LEU A 224 20.88 22.73 -50.90
C LEU A 224 19.39 23.11 -50.80
N ASN A 225 18.86 23.83 -51.79
CA ASN A 225 17.42 24.14 -51.83
C ASN A 225 16.56 22.87 -51.88
N LYS A 226 16.98 21.84 -52.62
CA LYS A 226 16.27 20.56 -52.64
C LYS A 226 16.29 19.89 -51.26
N LYS A 227 17.41 19.95 -50.53
CA LYS A 227 17.53 19.40 -49.17
C LYS A 227 16.75 20.18 -48.11
N ILE A 228 16.58 21.49 -48.30
CA ILE A 228 15.80 22.35 -47.39
C ILE A 228 14.29 22.16 -47.59
N ASN A 229 13.86 21.89 -48.83
CA ASN A 229 12.45 21.73 -49.20
C ASN A 229 11.95 20.27 -49.17
N ALA A 230 12.82 19.30 -48.89
CA ALA A 230 12.49 17.88 -48.77
C ALA A 230 12.21 17.52 -47.31
#